data_AF-A0A2R6LI90-F1
#
_entry.id   AF-A0A2R6LI90-F1
#
_cell.length_a   1.000
_cell.length_b   1.000
_cell.length_c   1.000
_cell.angle_alpha   90.00
_cell.angle_beta   90.00
_cell.angle_gamma   90.00
#
_symmetry.space_group_name_H-M   'P 1'
#
loop_
_entity.id
_entity.type
_entity.pdbx_description
1 polymer ?
#
loop_
_entity_poly.entity_id
_entity_poly.type
_entity_poly.pdbx_seq_one_letter_code
_entity_poly.pdbx_strand_id
1 'polypeptide(L)'
;MWQRRDPTEVTCIACGEQVARSSAREYDKHGDRWTREDKEFEHLCKPCYQELCHQPRRGLESLLEDIDTADSSREQFLERYVKMVEGERDPADSRE
;
A
#
# COMPACT_ATOMS: atom_id res chain seq x y z
N MET A 1 -10.92 34.37 -0.58
CA MET A 1 -9.71 33.53 -0.48
C MET A 1 -9.87 32.65 0.74
N TRP A 2 -10.23 31.38 0.56
CA TRP A 2 -10.42 30.45 1.67
C TRP A 2 -9.09 29.74 1.94
N GLN A 3 -8.34 30.21 2.94
CA GLN A 3 -7.19 29.47 3.42
C GLN A 3 -7.72 28.32 4.29
N ARG A 4 -7.84 27.12 3.71
CA ARG A 4 -7.95 25.91 4.52
C ARG A 4 -6.65 25.83 5.32
N ARG A 5 -6.73 26.12 6.61
CA ARG A 5 -5.59 25.96 7.51
C ARG A 5 -5.38 24.45 7.62
N ASP A 6 -4.27 23.95 7.10
CA ASP A 6 -3.90 22.55 7.31
C ASP A 6 -3.89 22.25 8.80
N PRO A 7 -4.48 21.12 9.24
CA PRO A 7 -4.52 20.76 10.64
C PRO A 7 -3.09 20.59 11.17
N THR A 8 -2.82 21.10 12.37
CA THR A 8 -1.50 21.02 13.01
C THR A 8 -1.17 19.61 13.50
N GLU A 9 -2.20 18.79 13.72
CA GLU A 9 -2.12 17.40 14.14
C GLU A 9 -3.03 16.53 13.28
N VAL A 10 -2.61 15.28 13.07
CA VAL A 10 -3.32 14.28 12.28
C VAL A 10 -3.25 12.93 12.98
N THR A 11 -4.25 12.09 12.74
CA THR A 11 -4.31 10.75 13.32
C THR A 11 -3.62 9.76 12.39
N CYS A 12 -2.70 8.97 12.93
CA CYS A 12 -2.11 7.85 12.20
C CYS A 12 -3.19 6.79 11.92
N ILE A 13 -3.46 6.47 10.65
CA ILE A 13 -4.48 5.46 10.29
C ILE A 13 -4.09 4.03 10.73
N ALA A 14 -2.81 3.77 10.99
CA ALA A 14 -2.31 2.45 11.38
C ALA A 14 -2.40 2.20 12.89
N CYS A 15 -1.97 3.16 13.72
CA CYS A 15 -1.92 2.98 15.17
C CYS A 15 -2.90 3.85 15.95
N GLY A 16 -3.58 4.81 15.31
CA GLY A 16 -4.52 5.73 15.95
C GLY A 16 -3.87 6.88 16.74
N GLU A 17 -2.54 6.94 16.83
CA GLU A 17 -1.83 8.01 17.55
C GLU A 17 -2.02 9.37 16.85
N GLN A 18 -2.26 10.43 17.64
CA GLN A 18 -2.23 11.80 17.13
C GLN A 18 -0.78 12.28 17.03
N VAL A 19 -0.39 12.75 15.85
CA VAL A 19 0.97 13.22 15.57
C VAL A 19 0.93 14.58 14.90
N ALA A 20 1.97 15.39 15.15
CA ALA A 20 2.13 16.65 14.44
C ALA A 20 2.13 16.42 12.92
N ARG A 21 1.38 17.24 12.18
CA ARG A 21 1.24 17.14 10.73
C ARG A 21 2.57 17.19 9.99
N SER A 22 3.53 17.96 10.52
CA SER A 22 4.90 18.09 10.01
C SER A 22 5.74 16.81 10.21
N SER A 23 5.35 15.96 11.14
CA SER A 23 6.02 14.68 11.44
C SER A 23 5.34 13.48 10.80
N ALA A 24 4.14 13.66 10.24
CA ALA A 24 3.38 12.61 9.57
C ALA A 24 3.79 12.43 8.10
N ARG A 25 3.61 11.22 7.57
CA ARG A 25 3.72 10.89 6.16
C ARG A 25 2.34 10.82 5.53
N GLU A 26 2.19 11.43 4.36
CA GLU A 26 1.00 11.28 3.53
C GLU A 26 0.96 9.86 2.97
N TYR A 27 -0.20 9.23 3.08
CA TYR A 27 -0.50 7.93 2.52
C TYR A 27 -1.56 8.12 1.43
N ASP A 28 -1.21 7.72 0.20
CA ASP A 28 -2.17 7.61 -0.89
C ASP A 28 -2.57 6.14 -1.05
N LYS A 29 -3.82 5.83 -0.70
CA LYS A 29 -4.38 4.48 -0.85
C LYS A 29 -4.42 3.98 -2.29
N HIS A 30 -4.38 4.88 -3.27
CA HIS A 30 -4.37 4.57 -4.70
C HIS A 30 -2.95 4.49 -5.28
N GLY A 31 -1.92 4.85 -4.50
CA GLY A 31 -0.52 4.76 -4.92
C GLY A 31 -0.10 5.79 -5.97
N ASP A 32 -0.91 6.81 -6.27
CA ASP A 32 -0.57 7.87 -7.22
C ASP A 32 -0.05 9.12 -6.50
N ARG A 33 1.25 9.12 -6.24
CA ARG A 33 1.95 10.21 -5.53
C ARG A 33 2.00 11.54 -6.32
N TRP A 34 1.66 11.53 -7.60
CA TRP A 34 1.90 12.68 -8.49
C TRP A 34 0.68 13.58 -8.62
N THR A 35 -0.51 13.02 -8.77
CA THR A 35 -1.75 13.80 -8.84
C THR A 35 -2.22 14.16 -7.44
N ARG A 36 -2.28 15.46 -7.13
CA ARG A 36 -2.75 15.96 -5.82
C ARG A 36 -4.12 16.63 -5.87
N GLU A 37 -4.61 16.96 -7.06
CA GLU A 37 -5.91 17.62 -7.24
C GLU A 37 -7.04 16.67 -6.81
N ASP A 38 -8.00 17.19 -6.05
CA ASP A 38 -9.17 16.49 -5.50
C ASP A 38 -8.88 15.23 -4.66
N LYS A 39 -7.66 15.10 -4.13
CA LYS A 39 -7.28 14.00 -3.23
C LYS A 39 -7.19 14.44 -1.77
N GLU A 40 -7.87 13.70 -0.92
CA GLU A 40 -7.66 13.73 0.53
C GLU A 40 -6.65 12.64 0.89
N PHE A 41 -5.50 13.06 1.43
CA PHE A 41 -4.46 12.13 1.88
C PHE A 41 -4.71 11.69 3.32
N GLU A 42 -4.49 10.41 3.57
CA GLU A 42 -4.43 9.87 4.93
C GLU A 42 -3.03 10.04 5.51
N HIS A 43 -2.87 9.86 6.82
CA HIS A 43 -1.60 10.12 7.50
C HIS A 43 -1.09 8.91 8.27
N LEU A 44 0.23 8.71 8.24
CA LEU A 44 0.95 7.72 9.01
C LEU A 44 2.04 8.38 9.85
N CYS A 45 2.23 7.91 11.08
CA CYS A 45 3.42 8.26 11.85
C CYS A 45 4.68 7.62 11.22
N LYS A 46 5.86 8.17 11.48
CA LYS A 46 7.12 7.67 10.91
C LYS A 46 7.36 6.18 11.16
N PRO A 47 7.14 5.64 12.38
CA PRO A 47 7.30 4.21 12.63
C PRO A 47 6.37 3.35 11.76
N CYS A 48 5.07 3.62 11.75
CA CYS A 48 4.11 2.84 10.95
C CYS A 48 4.37 2.94 9.45
N TYR A 49 4.82 4.12 8.97
CA TYR A 49 5.22 4.26 7.58
C TYR A 49 6.45 3.39 7.23
N GLN A 50 7.43 3.28 8.14
CA GLN A 50 8.64 2.47 7.91
C GLN A 50 8.34 0.98 7.85
N GLU A 51 7.35 0.50 8.59
CA GLU A 51 6.92 -0.89 8.59
C GLU A 51 6.02 -1.26 7.40
N LEU A 52 5.57 -0.26 6.63
CA LEU A 52 4.66 -0.48 5.51
C LEU A 52 5.34 -1.24 4.37
N CYS A 53 4.62 -2.19 3.77
CA CYS A 53 5.05 -2.81 2.52
C CYS A 53 4.90 -1.79 1.37
N HIS A 54 6.03 -1.38 0.79
CA HIS A 54 6.09 -0.42 -0.31
C HIS A 54 6.01 -1.08 -1.70
N GLN A 55 5.75 -2.39 -1.75
CA GLN A 55 5.59 -3.09 -3.02
C GLN A 55 4.32 -2.61 -3.73
N PRO A 56 4.37 -2.44 -5.06
CA PRO A 56 3.19 -2.05 -5.82
C PRO A 56 2.09 -3.11 -5.64
N ARG A 57 0.87 -2.65 -5.33
CA ARG A 57 -0.30 -3.53 -5.17
C ARG A 57 -1.13 -3.67 -6.43
N ARG A 58 -0.72 -3.06 -7.55
CA ARG A 58 -1.44 -3.15 -8.83
C ARG A 58 -1.51 -4.62 -9.24
N GLY A 59 -2.73 -5.12 -9.48
CA GLY A 59 -2.96 -6.51 -9.88
C GLY A 59 -2.89 -7.53 -8.75
N LEU A 60 -2.47 -7.14 -7.53
CA LEU A 60 -2.35 -8.07 -6.41
C LEU A 60 -3.70 -8.66 -6.03
N GLU A 61 -4.75 -7.85 -5.92
CA GLU A 61 -6.09 -8.34 -5.55
C GLU A 61 -6.62 -9.37 -6.55
N SER A 62 -6.58 -9.05 -7.85
CA SER A 62 -6.98 -9.98 -8.91
C SER A 62 -6.17 -11.27 -8.89
N LEU A 63 -4.85 -11.19 -8.70
CA LEU A 63 -4.00 -12.37 -8.55
C LEU A 63 -4.43 -13.23 -7.34
N LEU A 64 -4.72 -12.60 -6.19
CA LEU A 64 -5.15 -13.32 -4.99
C LEU A 64 -6.51 -13.99 -5.20
N GLU A 65 -7.45 -13.32 -5.88
CA GLU A 65 -8.75 -13.88 -6.25
C GLU A 65 -8.60 -15.09 -7.20
N ASP A 66 -7.68 -15.02 -8.16
CA ASP A 66 -7.40 -16.14 -9.07
C ASP A 66 -6.79 -17.37 -8.35
N ILE A 67 -6.06 -17.15 -7.25
CA ILE A 67 -5.47 -18.21 -6.42
C ILE A 67 -6.48 -18.81 -5.46
N ASP A 68 -7.35 -17.96 -4.89
CA ASP A 68 -8.27 -18.30 -3.81
C ASP A 68 -9.42 -19.16 -4.33
N THR A 69 -9.15 -20.46 -4.48
CA THR A 69 -10.18 -21.45 -4.81
C THR A 69 -10.81 -21.98 -3.53
N ALA A 70 -12.12 -22.25 -3.57
CA ALA A 70 -12.81 -22.93 -2.48
C ALA A 70 -12.06 -24.20 -2.04
N ASP A 71 -12.00 -24.45 -0.72
CA ASP A 71 -11.34 -25.60 -0.07
C ASP A 71 -9.80 -25.70 -0.20
N SER A 72 -9.10 -24.61 -0.53
CA SER A 72 -7.63 -24.58 -0.52
C SER A 72 -7.06 -24.54 0.90
N SER A 73 -6.04 -25.35 1.19
CA SER A 73 -5.22 -25.13 2.38
C SER A 73 -4.30 -23.92 2.18
N ARG A 74 -3.85 -23.32 3.27
CA ARG A 74 -2.90 -22.20 3.24
C ARG A 74 -1.62 -22.54 2.48
N GLU A 75 -1.12 -23.77 2.60
CA GLU A 75 0.08 -24.24 1.92
C GLU A 75 -0.13 -24.26 0.40
N GLN A 76 -1.26 -24.77 -0.07
CA GLN A 76 -1.61 -24.82 -1.49
C GLN A 76 -1.79 -23.41 -2.07
N PHE A 77 -2.38 -22.50 -1.30
CA PHE A 77 -2.51 -21.09 -1.67
C PHE A 77 -1.13 -20.45 -1.88
N LEU A 78 -0.21 -20.62 -0.93
CA LEU A 78 1.14 -20.05 -1.01
C LEU A 78 1.96 -20.65 -2.16
N GLU A 79 1.85 -21.96 -2.41
CA GLU A 79 2.51 -22.62 -3.53
C GLU A 79 2.07 -22.03 -4.88
N ARG A 80 0.75 -21.86 -5.08
CA ARG A 80 0.19 -21.25 -6.29
C ARG A 80 0.60 -19.79 -6.44
N TYR A 81 0.59 -19.02 -5.35
CA TYR A 81 1.05 -17.63 -5.35
C TYR A 81 2.50 -17.52 -5.82
N VAL A 82 3.41 -18.30 -5.22
CA VAL A 82 4.84 -18.29 -5.61
C VAL A 82 4.98 -18.69 -7.08
N LYS A 83 4.29 -19.74 -7.51
CA LYS A 83 4.35 -20.21 -8.90
C LYS A 83 3.88 -19.15 -9.90
N MET A 84 2.81 -18.41 -9.60
CA MET A 84 2.32 -17.37 -10.51
C MET A 84 3.24 -16.15 -10.53
N VAL A 85 3.70 -15.67 -9.37
CA VAL A 85 4.64 -14.53 -9.31
C VAL A 85 6.00 -14.86 -9.95
N GLU A 86 6.51 -16.08 -9.77
CA GLU A 86 7.75 -16.52 -10.42
C GLU A 86 7.55 -16.83 -11.91
N GLY A 87 6.37 -17.29 -12.32
CA GLY A 87 6.03 -17.53 -13.73
C GLY A 87 5.79 -16.25 -14.53
N GLU A 88 5.32 -15.18 -13.90
CA GLU A 88 5.17 -13.84 -14.49
C GLU A 88 6.48 -13.05 -14.54
N ARG A 89 7.45 -13.38 -13.67
CA ARG A 89 8.82 -12.88 -13.77
C ARG A 89 9.50 -13.52 -14.99
N ASP A 90 9.41 -12.85 -16.14
CA ASP A 90 10.28 -13.15 -17.27
C ASP A 90 11.75 -13.03 -16.78
N PRO A 91 12.63 -14.03 -17.00
CA PRO A 91 14.03 -13.97 -16.61
C PRO A 91 14.80 -12.77 -17.19
N ALA A 92 14.22 -12.01 -18.12
CA ALA A 92 14.75 -10.74 -18.61
C ALA A 92 14.70 -9.58 -17.58
N ASP A 93 13.83 -9.63 -16.58
CA ASP A 93 13.61 -8.53 -15.60
C ASP A 93 14.62 -8.55 -14.42
N SER A 94 15.65 -9.41 -14.49
CA SER A 94 16.72 -9.50 -13.46
C SER A 94 17.93 -8.61 -13.76
N ARG A 95 17.82 -7.66 -14.71
CA ARG A 95 18.91 -6.76 -15.12
C ARG A 95 18.44 -5.31 -15.24
N GLU A 96 18.06 -4.68 -14.14
CA GLU A 96 18.12 -3.21 -13.98
C GLU A 96 18.55 -2.84 -12.56
#